data_AF-A0A938G7D8-F1
#
_entry.id   AF-A0A938G7D8-F1
#
_cell.length_a   1.000
_cell.length_b   1.000
_cell.length_c   1.000
_cell.angle_alpha   90.00
_cell.angle_beta   90.00
_cell.angle_gamma   90.00
#
_symmetry.space_group_name_H-M   'P 1'
#
loop_
_entity.id
_entity.type
_entity.pdbx_description
1 polymer ?
#
loop_
_entity_poly.entity_id
_entity_poly.type
_entity_poly.pdbx_seq_one_letter_code
_entity_poly.pdbx_strand_id
1 'polypeptide(L)'
;MNLSNTELWFLIGALSVTAYLLKAVGFVVVGGRTMPASLGRCLALIPASLLAALVVKDTFTVAQDLVIDARAAGLVVALIAVWRRAPFIVVVVAAMAATALVRAFA
;
A
#
# COMPACT_ATOMS: atom_id res chain seq x y z
N MET A 1 6.55 -1.49 -27.80
CA MET A 1 5.45 -2.39 -28.23
C MET A 1 4.16 -1.61 -28.11
N ASN A 2 3.51 -1.25 -29.21
CA ASN A 2 2.24 -0.49 -29.18
C ASN A 2 1.08 -1.50 -29.12
N LEU A 3 0.49 -1.66 -27.94
CA LEU A 3 -0.71 -2.48 -27.75
C LEU A 3 -1.93 -1.68 -28.21
N SER A 4 -2.81 -2.31 -29.01
CA SER A 4 -4.09 -1.71 -29.40
C SER A 4 -5.07 -1.64 -28.22
N ASN A 5 -6.05 -0.73 -28.26
CA ASN A 5 -7.08 -0.61 -27.23
C ASN A 5 -7.80 -1.94 -26.97
N THR A 6 -8.08 -2.71 -28.02
CA THR A 6 -8.70 -4.02 -27.91
C THR A 6 -7.83 -4.99 -27.12
N GLU A 7 -6.53 -5.06 -27.42
CA GLU A 7 -5.59 -5.89 -26.66
C GLU A 7 -5.49 -5.44 -25.19
N LEU A 8 -5.45 -4.13 -24.91
CA LEU A 8 -5.44 -3.61 -23.54
C LEU A 8 -6.66 -4.09 -22.74
N TRP A 9 -7.86 -4.02 -23.32
CA TRP A 9 -9.08 -4.51 -22.67
C TRP A 9 -9.04 -6.02 -22.43
N PHE A 10 -8.50 -6.79 -23.38
CA PHE A 10 -8.27 -8.22 -23.18
C PHE A 10 -7.29 -8.51 -22.04
N LEU A 11 -6.17 -7.77 -21.96
CA LEU A 11 -5.19 -7.93 -20.88
C LEU A 11 -5.81 -7.58 -19.51
N ILE A 12 -6.56 -6.48 -19.41
CA ILE A 12 -7.26 -6.08 -18.18
C ILE A 12 -8.26 -7.17 -17.76
N GLY A 13 -9.04 -7.68 -18.71
CA GLY A 13 -9.98 -8.79 -18.48
C GLY A 13 -9.26 -10.04 -17.98
N ALA A 14 -8.18 -10.45 -18.65
CA ALA A 14 -7.38 -11.61 -18.28
C ALA A 14 -6.73 -11.45 -16.88
N LEU A 15 -6.16 -10.28 -16.56
CA LEU A 15 -5.61 -9.99 -15.23
C LEU A 15 -6.68 -10.10 -14.15
N SER A 16 -7.85 -9.50 -14.40
CA SER A 16 -8.96 -9.48 -13.43
C SER A 16 -9.46 -10.90 -13.15
N VAL A 17 -9.66 -11.69 -14.20
CA VAL A 17 -10.08 -13.10 -14.09
C VAL A 17 -9.04 -13.93 -13.35
N THR A 18 -7.75 -13.79 -13.70
CA THR A 18 -6.66 -14.52 -13.05
C THR A 18 -6.53 -14.18 -11.56
N ALA A 19 -6.65 -12.88 -11.22
CA ALA A 19 -6.63 -12.44 -9.82
C ALA A 19 -7.81 -13.00 -9.02
N TYR A 20 -9.00 -13.12 -9.64
CA TYR A 20 -10.18 -13.69 -9.01
C TYR A 20 -10.05 -15.20 -8.79
N LEU A 21 -9.56 -15.91 -9.81
CA LEU A 21 -9.24 -17.34 -9.73
C LEU A 21 -8.25 -17.62 -8.60
N LEU A 22 -7.19 -16.81 -8.48
CA LEU A 22 -6.19 -16.99 -7.42
C LEU A 22 -6.80 -16.82 -6.02
N LYS A 23 -7.70 -15.84 -5.83
CA LYS A 23 -8.45 -15.68 -4.56
C LYS A 23 -9.39 -16.87 -4.30
N ALA A 24 -10.09 -17.33 -5.33
CA ALA A 24 -11.02 -18.44 -5.22
C ALA A 24 -10.31 -19.75 -4.86
N VAL A 25 -9.13 -20.01 -5.44
CA VAL A 25 -8.27 -21.15 -5.08
C VAL A 25 -7.92 -21.11 -3.60
N GLY A 26 -7.53 -19.94 -3.07
CA GLY A 26 -7.27 -19.76 -1.65
C GLY A 26 -8.48 -20.10 -0.78
N PHE A 27 -9.68 -19.65 -1.16
CA PHE A 27 -10.92 -19.93 -0.42
C PHE A 27 -11.30 -21.43 -0.45
N VAL A 28 -11.21 -22.08 -1.61
CA VAL A 28 -11.55 -23.50 -1.78
C VAL A 28 -10.58 -24.42 -1.03
N VAL A 29 -9.28 -24.10 -1.05
CA VAL A 29 -8.25 -24.93 -0.36
C VAL A 29 -8.30 -24.76 1.16
N VAL A 30 -8.67 -23.57 1.66
CA VAL A 30 -8.65 -23.24 3.09
C VAL A 30 -10.00 -23.49 3.78
N GLY A 31 -11.13 -23.43 3.06
CA GLY A 31 -12.47 -23.41 3.64
C GLY A 31 -12.84 -24.60 4.54
N GLY A 32 -12.17 -25.75 4.39
CA GLY A 32 -12.42 -26.95 5.21
C GLY A 32 -11.37 -27.24 6.30
N ARG A 33 -10.31 -26.43 6.43
CA ARG A 33 -9.20 -26.73 7.36
C ARG A 33 -9.24 -25.79 8.56
N THR A 34 -9.27 -26.35 9.76
CA THR A 34 -9.05 -25.59 11.01
C THR A 34 -7.61 -25.05 11.00
N MET A 35 -7.47 -23.75 10.76
CA MET A 35 -6.15 -23.10 10.75
C MET A 35 -5.56 -23.05 12.16
N PRO A 36 -4.26 -23.34 12.34
CA PRO A 36 -3.60 -23.16 13.63
C PRO A 36 -3.62 -21.68 14.03
N ALA A 37 -3.83 -21.39 15.31
CA ALA A 37 -3.98 -20.02 15.84
C ALA A 37 -2.83 -19.06 15.48
N SER A 38 -1.63 -19.58 15.23
CA SER A 38 -0.49 -18.79 14.76
C SER A 38 -0.67 -18.28 13.33
N LEU A 39 -1.26 -19.08 12.44
CA LEU A 39 -1.49 -18.70 11.04
C LEU A 39 -2.58 -17.62 10.93
N GLY A 40 -3.65 -17.73 11.72
CA GLY A 40 -4.70 -16.69 11.79
C GLY A 40 -4.16 -15.32 12.24
N ARG A 41 -3.24 -15.30 13.22
CA ARG A 41 -2.56 -14.07 13.65
C ARG A 41 -1.71 -13.46 12.55
N CYS A 42 -0.96 -14.27 11.79
CA CYS A 42 -0.19 -13.77 10.64
C CYS A 42 -1.10 -13.23 9.54
N LEU A 43 -2.17 -13.94 9.19
CA LEU A 43 -3.13 -13.51 8.16
C LEU A 43 -3.79 -12.17 8.51
N ALA A 44 -4.10 -11.92 9.79
CA ALA A 44 -4.63 -10.65 10.25
C ALA A 44 -3.64 -9.48 10.06
N LEU A 45 -2.34 -9.76 10.01
CA LEU A 45 -1.28 -8.75 9.82
C LEU A 45 -0.92 -8.52 8.34
N ILE A 46 -1.30 -9.42 7.43
CA ILE A 46 -1.00 -9.31 5.99
C ILE A 46 -1.49 -7.96 5.40
N PRO A 47 -2.74 -7.51 5.62
CA PRO A 47 -3.20 -6.25 5.04
C PRO A 47 -2.38 -5.05 5.53
N ALA A 48 -2.09 -5.00 6.84
CA ALA A 48 -1.31 -3.92 7.44
C ALA A 48 0.15 -3.93 6.95
N SER A 49 0.78 -5.11 6.83
CA SER A 49 2.15 -5.22 6.32
C SER A 49 2.25 -4.88 4.84
N LEU A 50 1.26 -5.29 4.03
CA LEU A 50 1.21 -4.97 2.60
C LEU A 50 1.01 -3.47 2.37
N LEU A 51 0.11 -2.84 3.15
CA LEU A 51 -0.06 -1.38 3.12
C LEU A 51 1.21 -0.65 3.57
N ALA A 52 1.88 -1.11 4.62
CA ALA A 52 3.14 -0.52 5.06
C ALA A 52 4.22 -0.64 3.97
N ALA A 53 4.36 -1.81 3.34
CA ALA A 53 5.29 -2.03 2.25
C ALA A 53 4.96 -1.15 1.02
N LEU A 54 3.67 -1.00 0.68
CA LEU A 54 3.20 -0.10 -0.38
C LEU A 54 3.55 1.35 -0.07
N VAL A 55 3.25 1.84 1.14
CA VAL A 55 3.59 3.20 1.56
C VAL A 55 5.09 3.44 1.44
N VAL A 56 5.92 2.50 1.91
CA VAL A 56 7.38 2.60 1.74
C VAL A 56 7.76 2.64 0.27
N LYS A 57 7.24 1.71 -0.55
CA LYS A 57 7.54 1.66 -1.98
C LYS A 57 7.12 2.95 -2.70
N ASP A 58 5.89 3.42 -2.51
CA ASP A 58 5.37 4.64 -3.14
C ASP A 58 6.01 5.93 -2.61
N THR A 59 6.61 5.90 -1.41
CA THR A 59 7.35 7.05 -0.85
C THR A 59 8.79 7.11 -1.36
N PHE A 60 9.44 5.98 -1.55
CA PHE A 60 10.88 5.90 -1.87
C PHE A 60 11.17 5.51 -3.33
N THR A 61 10.19 5.08 -4.12
CA THR A 61 10.36 4.70 -5.52
C THR A 61 9.36 5.40 -6.42
N VAL A 62 9.87 6.21 -7.35
CA VAL A 62 9.10 6.68 -8.51
C VAL A 62 9.86 6.29 -9.77
N ALA A 63 9.25 5.40 -10.55
CA ALA A 63 9.70 4.89 -11.85
C ALA A 63 11.10 4.23 -11.87
N GLN A 64 12.18 4.96 -11.61
CA GLN A 64 13.59 4.50 -11.55
C GLN A 64 14.54 5.48 -10.82
N ASP A 65 14.11 6.67 -10.39
CA ASP A 65 14.98 7.65 -9.74
C ASP A 65 14.71 7.73 -8.24
N LEU A 66 15.79 7.63 -7.45
CA LEU A 66 15.76 7.73 -6.00
C LEU A 66 15.67 9.20 -5.58
N VAL A 67 14.55 9.85 -5.88
CA VAL A 67 14.26 11.21 -5.38
C VAL A 67 13.66 11.06 -3.99
N ILE A 68 14.33 11.63 -2.98
CA ILE A 68 13.72 11.80 -1.65
C ILE A 68 12.61 12.84 -1.80
N ASP A 69 11.42 12.38 -2.18
CA ASP A 69 10.25 13.24 -2.37
C ASP A 69 9.84 13.85 -1.01
N ALA A 70 9.28 15.05 -1.04
CA ALA A 70 8.74 15.77 0.12
C ALA A 70 7.77 14.93 0.97
N ARG A 71 7.21 13.86 0.38
CA ARG A 71 6.37 12.85 1.04
C ARG A 71 7.10 12.10 2.17
N ALA A 72 8.41 11.86 2.05
CA ALA A 72 9.19 11.20 3.11
C ALA A 72 9.25 12.06 4.38
N ALA A 73 9.38 13.37 4.24
CA ALA A 73 9.35 14.30 5.37
C ALA A 73 7.96 14.33 6.05
N GLY A 74 6.88 14.31 5.26
CA GLY A 74 5.52 14.16 5.77
C GLY A 74 5.31 12.85 6.55
N LEU A 75 5.87 11.75 6.07
CA LEU A 75 5.81 10.44 6.73
C LEU A 75 6.52 10.44 8.09
N VAL A 76 7.71 11.05 8.17
CA VAL A 76 8.46 11.17 9.44
C VAL A 76 7.65 11.98 10.46
N VAL A 77 7.05 13.09 10.06
CA VAL A 77 6.19 13.90 10.93
C VAL A 77 4.96 13.12 11.40
N ALA A 78 4.33 12.37 10.50
CA ALA A 78 3.20 11.50 10.86
C ALA A 78 3.62 10.45 11.91
N LEU A 79 4.77 9.82 11.73
CA LEU A 79 5.32 8.82 12.65
C LEU A 79 5.53 9.40 14.06
N ILE A 80 6.12 10.59 14.15
CA ILE A 80 6.34 11.29 15.42
C ILE A 80 5.00 11.66 16.08
N ALA A 81 4.03 12.14 15.32
CA ALA A 81 2.71 12.52 15.83
C ALA A 81 1.92 11.31 16.37
N VAL A 82 1.98 10.17 15.68
CA VAL A 82 1.40 8.89 16.15
C VAL A 82 2.09 8.43 17.43
N TRP A 83 3.42 8.55 17.50
CA TRP A 83 4.18 8.14 18.70
C TRP A 83 3.80 8.93 19.94
N ARG A 84 3.42 10.21 19.79
CA ARG A 84 2.86 11.04 20.86
C ARG A 84 1.38 10.77 21.18
N ARG A 85 0.76 9.73 20.59
CA ARG A 85 -0.68 9.42 20.70
C ARG A 85 -1.60 10.59 20.34
N ALA A 86 -1.22 11.40 19.35
CA ALA A 86 -2.09 12.48 18.87
C ALA A 86 -3.37 11.92 18.20
N PRO A 87 -4.51 12.64 18.24
CA PRO A 87 -5.72 12.22 17.55
C PRO A 87 -5.49 12.16 16.03
N PHE A 88 -6.12 11.19 15.36
CA PHE A 88 -5.87 10.88 13.94
C PHE A 88 -5.90 12.10 13.01
N ILE A 89 -6.86 13.02 13.23
CA ILE A 89 -6.97 14.25 12.45
C ILE A 89 -5.70 15.11 12.55
N VAL A 90 -5.09 15.20 13.73
CA VAL A 90 -3.90 16.02 13.96
C VAL A 90 -2.69 15.42 13.26
N VAL A 91 -2.58 14.08 13.26
CA VAL A 91 -1.53 13.36 12.51
C VAL A 91 -1.63 13.66 11.02
N VAL A 92 -2.83 13.56 10.44
CA VAL A 92 -3.06 13.78 9.00
C VAL A 92 -2.75 15.23 8.63
N VAL A 93 -3.27 16.20 9.39
CA VAL A 93 -3.05 17.63 9.11
C VAL A 93 -1.58 17.99 9.23
N ALA A 94 -0.89 17.50 10.27
CA ALA A 94 0.54 17.75 10.45
C ALA A 94 1.40 17.15 9.32
N ALA A 95 1.09 15.93 8.89
CA ALA A 95 1.77 15.27 7.77
C ALA A 95 1.55 16.01 6.45
N MET A 96 0.32 16.44 6.18
CA MET A 96 0.00 17.23 4.98
C MET A 96 0.70 18.59 5.00
N ALA A 97 0.69 19.28 6.14
CA ALA A 97 1.36 20.57 6.30
C ALA A 97 2.88 20.43 6.11
N ALA A 98 3.50 19.41 6.69
CA ALA A 98 4.92 19.14 6.51
C ALA A 98 5.28 18.85 5.04
N THR A 99 4.48 18.00 4.38
CA THR A 99 4.66 17.71 2.94
C THR A 99 4.51 18.98 2.09
N ALA A 100 3.51 19.80 2.39
CA ALA A 100 3.23 21.05 1.67
C ALA A 100 4.35 22.07 1.86
N LEU A 101 4.88 22.22 3.08
CA LEU A 101 6.00 23.12 3.37
C LEU A 101 7.27 22.67 2.65
N VAL A 102 7.64 21.38 2.74
CA VAL A 102 8.83 20.87 2.05
C VAL A 102 8.71 21.05 0.54
N ARG A 103 7.52 20.83 -0.03
CA ARG A 103 7.27 21.09 -1.46
C ARG A 103 7.28 22.58 -1.83
N ALA A 104 6.95 23.48 -0.90
CA ALA A 104 6.98 24.91 -1.16
C ALA A 104 8.41 25.50 -1.11
N PHE A 105 9.33 24.85 -0.41
CA PHE A 105 10.73 25.26 -0.26
C PHE A 105 11.73 24.48 -1.14
N ALA A 106 11.28 23.45 -1.85
CA ALA A 106 12.04 22.66 -2.81
C ALA A 106 11.70 23.08 -4.25
#